data_AF-K6YTV5-F1
#
_entry.id   AF-K6YTV5-F1
#
_cell.length_a   1.000
_cell.length_b   1.000
_cell.length_c   1.000
_cell.angle_alpha   90.00
_cell.angle_beta   90.00
_cell.angle_gamma   90.00
#
_symmetry.space_group_name_H-M   'P 1'
#
loop_
_entity.id
_entity.type
_entity.pdbx_description
1 polymer ?
#
loop_
_entity_poly.entity_id
_entity_poly.type
_entity_poly.pdbx_seq_one_letter_code
_entity_poly.pdbx_strand_id
1 'polypeptide(L)' 'MQVSTFENNRGFCALKIKDVVAIDFNQLSDIHAKQENMTLSELQTVIQKIYPNVESLYVISYEMVN' A
#
# COMPACT_ATOMS: atom_id res chain seq x y z
N MET A 1 -12.67 9.65 -3.12
CA MET A 1 -12.61 8.89 -4.39
C MET A 1 -13.50 7.66 -4.26
N GLN A 2 -14.22 7.30 -5.33
CA GLN A 2 -15.07 6.11 -5.34
C GLN A 2 -14.20 4.90 -5.69
N VAL A 3 -14.17 3.89 -4.84
CA VAL A 3 -13.36 2.68 -5.06
C VAL A 3 -14.24 1.60 -5.65
N SER A 4 -13.86 1.14 -6.84
CA SER A 4 -14.57 0.14 -7.64
C SER A 4 -13.67 -1.06 -7.87
N THR A 5 -14.20 -2.28 -7.79
CA THR A 5 -13.47 -3.48 -8.20
C THR A 5 -13.39 -3.54 -9.73
N PHE A 6 -12.23 -3.98 -10.26
CA PHE A 6 -11.97 -4.07 -11.70
C PHE A 6 -12.93 -5.05 -12.42
N GLU A 7 -13.51 -6.01 -11.68
CA GLU A 7 -14.36 -7.07 -12.26
C GLU A 7 -15.86 -6.74 -12.29
N ASN A 8 -16.38 -5.84 -11.44
CA ASN A 8 -17.85 -5.72 -11.28
C ASN A 8 -18.38 -4.28 -11.15
N ASN A 9 -17.53 -3.24 -11.20
CA ASN A 9 -17.97 -1.84 -11.12
C ASN A 9 -18.90 -1.53 -9.92
N ARG A 10 -18.82 -2.33 -8.86
CA ARG A 10 -19.61 -2.17 -7.64
C ARG A 10 -18.86 -1.20 -6.74
N GLY A 11 -19.44 -0.02 -6.51
CA GLY A 11 -18.92 0.94 -5.54
C GLY A 11 -19.06 0.38 -4.13
N PHE A 12 -17.95 -0.03 -3.53
CA PHE A 12 -17.95 -0.61 -2.18
C PHE A 12 -18.02 0.47 -1.11
N CYS A 13 -17.18 1.50 -1.26
CA CYS A 13 -17.05 2.55 -0.27
C CYS A 13 -16.43 3.80 -0.89
N ALA A 14 -16.69 4.96 -0.28
CA ALA A 14 -15.90 6.16 -0.50
C ALA A 14 -14.66 6.11 0.41
N LEU A 15 -13.48 6.23 -0.17
CA LEU A 15 -12.23 6.41 0.58
C LEU A 15 -11.80 7.87 0.48
N LYS A 16 -11.35 8.42 1.60
CA LYS A 16 -10.69 9.72 1.68
C LYS A 16 -9.21 9.47 1.91
N ILE A 17 -8.41 9.91 0.96
CA ILE A 17 -6.96 9.92 1.09
C ILE A 17 -6.62 11.01 2.10
N LYS A 18 -5.91 10.63 3.17
CA LYS A 18 -5.38 11.56 4.18
C LYS A 18 -4.04 12.10 3.76
N ASP A 19 -3.15 11.21 3.31
CA ASP A 19 -1.76 11.55 3.07
C ASP A 19 -1.14 10.63 2.02
N VAL A 20 -0.13 11.14 1.33
CA VAL A 20 0.67 10.41 0.35
C VAL A 20 2.13 10.77 0.61
N VAL A 21 2.88 9.81 1.14
CA VAL A 21 4.29 10.00 1.48
C VAL A 21 5.15 9.14 0.56
N ALA A 22 6.13 9.76 -0.09
CA ALA A 22 7.19 9.02 -0.77
C ALA A 22 8.18 8.52 0.28
N ILE A 23 8.47 7.23 0.27
CA ILE A 23 9.47 6.59 1.12
C ILE A 23 10.45 5.81 0.27
N ASP A 24 11.69 5.71 0.68
CA ASP A 24 12.63 4.81 0.02
C ASP A 24 12.37 3.36 0.43
N PHE A 25 12.72 2.41 -0.44
CA PHE A 25 12.60 0.98 -0.16
C PHE A 25 13.31 0.58 1.14
N ASN A 26 14.43 1.23 1.45
CA ASN A 26 15.20 1.02 2.68
C ASN A 26 14.55 1.63 3.94
N GLN A 27 13.51 2.45 3.79
CA GLN A 27 12.74 3.02 4.91
C GLN A 27 11.56 2.13 5.32
N LEU A 28 11.35 0.99 4.64
CA LEU A 28 10.41 -0.03 5.09
C LEU A 28 10.79 -0.50 6.50
N SER A 29 9.79 -0.59 7.36
CA SER A 29 9.94 -0.93 8.78
C SER A 29 8.96 -2.02 9.18
N ASP A 30 9.17 -2.61 10.35
CA ASP A 30 8.27 -3.65 10.89
C ASP A 30 6.81 -3.21 11.00
N ILE A 31 6.54 -1.90 11.08
CA ILE A 31 5.17 -1.38 11.07
C ILE A 31 4.48 -1.69 9.74
N HIS A 32 5.18 -1.47 8.62
CA HIS A 32 4.69 -1.76 7.27
C HIS A 32 4.51 -3.27 7.07
N ALA A 33 5.45 -4.07 7.58
CA ALA A 33 5.36 -5.53 7.51
C ALA A 33 4.18 -6.08 8.31
N LYS A 34 3.92 -5.54 9.51
CA LYS A 34 2.77 -5.91 10.34
C LYS A 34 1.44 -5.58 9.69
N GLN A 35 1.33 -4.49 8.93
CA GLN A 35 0.10 -4.14 8.20
C GLN A 35 -0.27 -5.22 7.18
N GLU A 36 0.73 -5.76 6.50
CA GLU A 36 0.59 -6.84 5.53
C GLU A 36 0.61 -8.24 6.19
N ASN A 37 0.61 -8.31 7.52
CA ASN A 37 0.65 -9.55 8.32
C ASN A 37 1.84 -10.47 7.94
N MET A 38 3.01 -9.87 7.72
CA MET A 38 4.24 -10.57 7.32
C MET A 38 5.48 -10.00 8.02
N THR A 39 6.63 -10.64 7.83
CA THR A 39 7.92 -10.13 8.33
C THR A 39 8.53 -9.10 7.38
N LEU A 40 9.41 -8.23 7.88
CA LEU A 40 10.07 -7.19 7.06
C LEU A 40 10.83 -7.79 5.87
N SER A 41 11.51 -8.92 6.07
CA SER A 41 12.25 -9.62 5.02
C SER A 41 11.31 -10.18 3.94
N GLU A 42 10.15 -10.71 4.32
CA GLU A 42 9.16 -11.21 3.37
C GLU A 42 8.55 -10.06 2.56
N LEU A 43 8.18 -8.96 3.23
CA LEU A 43 7.66 -7.77 2.56
C LEU A 43 8.64 -7.25 1.51
N GLN A 44 9.92 -7.10 1.86
CA GLN A 44 10.96 -6.66 0.93
C GLN A 44 11.10 -7.60 -0.26
N THR A 45 11.07 -8.92 -0.02
CA THR A 45 11.16 -9.94 -1.06
C THR A 45 9.97 -9.88 -2.02
N VAL A 46 8.75 -9.74 -1.47
CA VAL A 46 7.51 -9.63 -2.26
C VAL A 46 7.53 -8.37 -3.12
N ILE A 47 7.92 -7.23 -2.56
CA ILE A 47 8.01 -5.97 -3.30
C ILE A 47 9.05 -6.07 -4.42
N GLN A 48 10.24 -6.62 -4.16
CA GLN A 48 11.27 -6.84 -5.19
C GLN A 48 10.82 -7.81 -6.29
N LYS A 49 9.98 -8.80 -5.94
CA LYS A 49 9.45 -9.76 -6.91
C LYS A 49 8.39 -9.13 -7.83
N ILE A 50 7.55 -8.25 -7.30
CA ILE A 50 6.49 -7.57 -8.07
C ILE A 50 7.06 -6.40 -8.87
N TYR A 51 7.98 -5.64 -8.27
CA TYR A 51 8.63 -4.46 -8.82
C TYR A 51 10.16 -4.60 -8.75
N PRO A 52 10.76 -5.41 -9.63
CA PRO A 52 12.20 -5.49 -9.72
C PRO A 52 12.73 -4.09 -10.12
N ASN A 53 13.64 -3.54 -9.31
CA ASN A 53 14.24 -2.19 -9.45
C ASN A 53 13.42 -1.00 -8.94
N VAL A 54 12.50 -1.18 -7.98
CA VAL A 54 11.89 -0.04 -7.28
C VAL A 54 12.82 0.49 -6.18
N GLU A 55 13.20 1.76 -6.27
CA GLU A 55 14.02 2.44 -5.25
C GLU A 55 13.15 3.26 -4.28
N SER A 56 12.08 3.87 -4.79
CA SER A 56 11.15 4.68 -4.01
C SER A 56 9.72 4.15 -4.13
N LEU A 57 9.05 4.04 -2.99
CA LEU A 57 7.67 3.60 -2.82
C LEU A 57 6.81 4.78 -2.37
N TYR A 58 5.49 4.64 -2.53
CA TYR A 58 4.53 5.63 -2.05
C TYR A 58 3.59 4.97 -1.04
N VAL A 59 3.56 5.48 0.19
CA VAL A 59 2.61 5.06 1.22
C VAL A 59 1.42 5.98 1.19
N ILE A 60 0.26 5.41 0.85
CA ILE A 60 -1.01 6.15 0.81
C ILE A 60 -1.78 5.84 2.09
N SER A 61 -1.96 6.86 2.92
CA SER A 61 -2.81 6.78 4.10
C SER A 61 -4.22 7.19 3.70
N TYR A 62 -5.20 6.32 3.95
CA TYR A 62 -6.61 6.59 3.65
C TYR A 62 -7.52 6.16 4.79
N GLU A 63 -8.70 6.77 4.85
CA GLU A 63 -9.78 6.38 5.76
C GLU A 63 -11.06 6.10 4.98
N MET A 64 -11.91 5.27 5.58
CA MET A 64 -13.27 5.05 5.12
C MET A 64 -14.09 6.32 5.38
N VAL A 65 -14.74 6.86 4.35
CA VAL A 65 -15.74 7.92 4.51
C VAL A 65 -17.07 7.25 4.74
N ASN A 66 -17.61 7.42 5.94
CA ASN A 66 -18.94 6.96 6.32
C ASN A 66 -20.04 7.93 5.84
#